data_AF-A0A5D2QW53-F1
#
_entry.id   AF-A0A5D2QW53-F1
#
_cell.length_a   1.000
_cell.length_b   1.000
_cell.length_c   1.000
_cell.angle_alpha   90.00
_cell.angle_beta   90.00
_cell.angle_gamma   90.00
#
_symmetry.space_group_name_H-M   'P 1'
#
loop_
_entity.id
_entity.type
_entity.pdbx_description
1 polymer ?
#
loop_
_entity_poly.entity_id
_entity_poly.type
_entity_poly.pdbx_seq_one_letter_code
_entity_poly.pdbx_strand_id
1 'polypeptide(L)'
;MDCSICSSMPFILRPPRNTICGTCYEGARNVITLMNKLEIDHHCKSTDKTTHNIPAPSSSPNSCKPLGNLSKWMTSMKEIEEDLNKKISFLSGLIVAFRDQIHTDIQLKPGNDGPSIPSHRALLAARSEIFRNMLDSDGCKAPPSDTITLPELNTEELESLLEFLYSGNLGWDKLEKHVYSLFLAADKYEITYLQHFCERYMLSSLNASNVLEILETSDVCSNKALKEIALNFIVRNMEDIVFSPKYEIFAPKNPHLGLQITRAFLMDAKTKRINGV
;
A
#
# COMPACT_ATOMS: atom_id res chain seq x y z
N MET A 1 -6.61 -34.47 -30.70
CA MET A 1 -7.11 -33.13 -31.09
C MET A 1 -6.30 -32.12 -30.29
N ASP A 2 -5.28 -31.53 -30.90
CA ASP A 2 -4.36 -30.62 -30.22
C ASP A 2 -5.04 -29.26 -30.07
N CYS A 3 -5.58 -28.98 -28.88
CA CYS A 3 -6.21 -27.70 -28.62
C CYS A 3 -5.17 -26.62 -28.39
N SER A 4 -5.26 -25.51 -29.13
CA SER A 4 -4.37 -24.36 -28.97
C SER A 4 -4.38 -23.73 -27.56
N ILE A 5 -5.45 -23.97 -26.78
CA ILE A 5 -5.68 -23.39 -25.45
C ILE A 5 -5.25 -24.34 -24.33
N CYS A 6 -5.69 -25.61 -24.36
CA CYS A 6 -5.45 -26.56 -23.27
C CYS A 6 -4.40 -27.64 -23.58
N SER A 7 -3.68 -27.55 -24.70
CA SER A 7 -2.59 -28.49 -25.00
C SER A 7 -1.36 -28.19 -24.15
N SER A 8 -0.80 -29.25 -23.55
CA SER A 8 0.44 -29.26 -22.79
C SER A 8 1.71 -29.24 -23.65
N MET A 9 1.60 -29.19 -24.98
CA MET A 9 2.78 -29.07 -25.85
C MET A 9 3.39 -27.65 -25.82
N PRO A 10 4.74 -27.54 -25.71
CA PRO A 10 5.46 -26.28 -25.80
C PRO A 10 5.12 -25.52 -27.08
N PHE A 11 5.04 -24.19 -27.00
CA PHE A 11 4.57 -23.31 -28.08
C PHE A 11 5.32 -23.52 -29.42
N ILE A 12 6.59 -23.89 -29.35
CA ILE A 12 7.53 -24.06 -30.48
C ILE A 12 7.24 -25.32 -31.30
N LEU A 13 6.50 -26.30 -30.76
CA LEU A 13 6.18 -27.56 -31.42
C LEU A 13 4.71 -27.64 -31.90
N ARG A 14 3.96 -26.54 -31.79
CA ARG A 14 2.52 -26.54 -32.14
C ARG A 14 2.32 -26.42 -33.65
N PRO A 15 1.51 -27.29 -34.29
CA PRO A 15 1.10 -27.12 -35.68
C PRO A 15 0.31 -25.81 -35.87
N PRO A 16 0.39 -25.15 -37.03
CA PRO A 16 -0.33 -23.91 -37.29
C PRO A 16 -1.80 -24.20 -37.58
N ARG A 17 -2.62 -24.47 -36.56
CA ARG A 17 -4.08 -24.56 -36.75
C ARG A 17 -4.85 -23.98 -35.56
N ASN A 18 -5.83 -23.13 -35.90
CA ASN A 18 -6.82 -22.50 -35.04
C ASN A 18 -7.85 -23.52 -34.48
N THR A 19 -7.40 -24.69 -34.06
CA THR A 19 -8.27 -25.78 -33.62
C THR A 19 -8.43 -25.72 -32.11
N ILE A 20 -9.56 -25.16 -31.67
CA ILE A 20 -9.97 -25.16 -30.27
C ILE A 20 -10.80 -26.44 -30.03
N CYS A 21 -10.55 -27.17 -28.93
CA CYS A 21 -11.39 -28.31 -28.59
C CYS A 21 -12.78 -27.84 -28.14
N GLY A 22 -13.79 -28.72 -28.25
CA GLY A 22 -15.16 -28.38 -27.89
C GLY A 22 -15.31 -27.78 -26.49
N THR A 23 -14.54 -28.26 -25.51
CA THR A 23 -14.57 -27.73 -24.13
C THR A 23 -14.02 -26.32 -24.01
N CYS A 24 -12.90 -26.01 -24.67
CA CYS A 24 -12.35 -24.65 -24.68
C CYS A 24 -13.23 -23.68 -25.49
N TYR A 25 -13.87 -24.17 -26.55
CA TYR A 25 -14.84 -23.39 -27.33
C TYR A 25 -16.10 -23.07 -26.50
N GLU A 26 -16.65 -24.06 -25.79
CA GLU A 26 -17.78 -23.88 -24.87
C GLU A 26 -17.44 -22.92 -23.74
N GLY A 27 -16.22 -23.03 -23.17
CA GLY A 27 -15.71 -22.12 -22.15
C GLY A 27 -15.63 -20.67 -22.64
N ALA A 28 -15.04 -20.44 -23.82
CA ALA A 28 -14.97 -19.12 -24.43
C ALA A 28 -16.36 -18.55 -24.74
N ARG A 29 -17.27 -19.38 -25.27
CA ARG A 29 -18.65 -18.98 -25.56
C ARG A 29 -19.41 -18.57 -24.29
N ASN A 30 -19.21 -19.27 -23.18
CA ASN A 30 -19.81 -18.92 -21.89
C ASN A 30 -19.28 -17.59 -21.35
N VAL A 31 -17.97 -17.32 -21.49
CA VAL A 31 -17.36 -16.03 -21.11
C VAL A 31 -17.88 -14.89 -21.99
N ILE A 32 -17.94 -15.08 -23.30
CA ILE A 32 -18.47 -14.07 -24.23
C ILE A 32 -19.96 -13.81 -23.95
N THR A 33 -20.75 -14.85 -23.71
CA THR A 33 -22.18 -14.71 -23.36
C THR A 33 -22.35 -13.96 -22.04
N LEU A 34 -21.46 -14.18 -21.06
CA LEU A 34 -21.45 -13.43 -19.82
C LEU A 34 -21.14 -11.94 -20.08
N MET A 35 -20.09 -11.63 -20.86
CA MET A 35 -19.73 -10.26 -21.22
C MET A 35 -20.86 -9.53 -21.95
N ASN A 36 -21.47 -10.17 -22.95
CA ASN A 36 -22.58 -9.57 -23.70
C ASN A 36 -23.82 -9.35 -22.83
N LYS A 37 -24.11 -10.22 -21.85
CA LYS A 37 -25.20 -10.01 -20.90
C LYS A 37 -24.92 -8.83 -19.95
N LEU A 38 -23.67 -8.66 -19.53
CA LEU A 38 -23.25 -7.53 -18.71
C LEU A 38 -23.36 -6.20 -19.48
N GLU A 39 -23.11 -6.18 -20.78
CA GLU A 39 -23.31 -5.00 -21.64
C GLU A 39 -24.80 -4.68 -21.86
N ILE A 40 -25.66 -5.69 -22.05
CA ILE A 40 -27.12 -5.50 -22.21
C ILE A 40 -27.77 -4.95 -20.93
N ASP A 41 -27.37 -5.44 -19.75
CA ASP A 41 -27.87 -4.93 -18.46
C ASP A 41 -27.46 -3.47 -18.20
N HIS A 42 -26.36 -3.01 -18.82
CA HIS A 42 -25.92 -1.62 -18.77
C HIS A 42 -26.78 -0.68 -19.64
N HIS A 43 -27.54 -1.21 -20.60
CA HIS A 43 -28.42 -0.45 -21.49
C HIS A 43 -29.90 -0.42 -21.05
N CYS A 44 -30.32 -1.35 -20.18
CA CYS A 44 -31.73 -1.46 -19.77
C CYS A 44 -32.10 -0.70 -18.49
N LYS A 45 -31.16 -0.04 -17.79
CA LYS A 45 -31.45 0.76 -16.58
C LYS A 45 -31.98 2.16 -16.90
N SER A 46 -33.03 2.24 -17.71
CA SER A 46 -33.89 3.42 -17.81
C SER A 46 -35.33 2.95 -17.92
N THR A 47 -35.99 2.68 -16.78
CA THR A 47 -37.43 2.90 -16.50
C THR A 47 -37.88 2.25 -15.17
N ASP A 48 -38.31 3.13 -14.24
CA ASP A 48 -39.40 3.07 -13.26
C ASP A 48 -39.63 1.90 -12.23
N LYS A 49 -39.62 2.33 -10.95
CA LYS A 49 -40.60 2.15 -9.85
C LYS A 49 -40.82 0.84 -9.05
N THR A 50 -40.48 0.96 -7.75
CA THR A 50 -41.18 0.56 -6.49
C THR A 50 -41.89 -0.80 -6.37
N THR A 51 -41.49 -1.63 -5.38
CA THR A 51 -42.31 -1.99 -4.19
C THR A 51 -41.53 -2.83 -3.14
N HIS A 52 -41.88 -2.65 -1.87
CA HIS A 52 -41.35 -3.31 -0.66
C HIS A 52 -41.75 -4.79 -0.51
N ASN A 53 -40.91 -5.62 0.16
CA ASN A 53 -41.22 -6.34 1.42
C ASN A 53 -40.21 -7.48 1.76
N ILE A 54 -39.97 -7.67 3.07
CA ILE A 54 -39.19 -8.71 3.80
C ILE A 54 -40.24 -9.39 4.74
N PRO A 55 -40.23 -10.71 5.14
CA PRO A 55 -39.13 -11.40 5.85
C PRO A 55 -38.91 -12.95 5.75
N ALA A 56 -37.62 -13.33 5.90
CA ALA A 56 -37.02 -14.38 6.77
C ALA A 56 -37.41 -15.90 6.65
N PRO A 57 -36.79 -16.86 7.40
CA PRO A 57 -35.74 -17.76 6.86
C PRO A 57 -35.97 -19.28 7.13
N SER A 58 -35.42 -20.19 6.29
CA SER A 58 -34.95 -21.52 6.74
C SER A 58 -34.36 -22.40 5.61
N SER A 59 -33.40 -23.24 6.02
CA SER A 59 -32.92 -24.54 5.49
C SER A 59 -31.90 -24.61 4.33
N SER A 60 -30.94 -25.51 4.56
CA SER A 60 -29.62 -25.79 3.92
C SER A 60 -29.67 -27.16 3.19
N PRO A 61 -28.61 -27.68 2.52
CA PRO A 61 -27.64 -27.14 1.56
C PRO A 61 -27.69 -27.92 0.20
N ASN A 62 -26.79 -27.58 -0.74
CA ASN A 62 -26.46 -28.27 -2.00
C ASN A 62 -27.30 -27.91 -3.24
N SER A 63 -26.92 -26.79 -3.87
CA SER A 63 -27.05 -26.56 -5.30
C SER A 63 -26.06 -25.46 -5.68
N CYS A 64 -25.04 -25.79 -6.48
CA CYS A 64 -24.16 -24.80 -7.09
C CYS A 64 -25.00 -23.79 -7.89
N LYS A 65 -25.20 -22.58 -7.35
CA LYS A 65 -25.73 -21.42 -8.05
C LYS A 65 -24.64 -20.34 -8.13
N PRO A 66 -23.75 -20.35 -9.15
CA PRO A 66 -22.61 -19.42 -9.18
C PRO A 66 -22.92 -18.09 -9.87
N LEU A 67 -23.92 -18.02 -10.77
CA LEU A 67 -24.06 -16.90 -11.72
C LEU A 67 -25.00 -15.77 -11.25
N GLY A 68 -26.13 -16.09 -10.63
CA GLY A 68 -27.06 -15.06 -10.13
C GLY A 68 -26.52 -14.23 -8.96
N ASN A 69 -25.54 -14.78 -8.23
CA ASN A 69 -24.83 -14.08 -7.16
C ASN A 69 -23.73 -13.15 -7.69
N LEU A 70 -23.13 -13.46 -8.85
CA LEU A 70 -22.03 -12.66 -9.39
C LEU A 70 -22.49 -11.28 -9.87
N SER A 71 -23.59 -11.19 -10.62
CA SER A 71 -24.16 -9.91 -11.06
C SER A 71 -24.54 -9.01 -9.87
N LYS A 72 -25.20 -9.59 -8.85
CA LYS A 72 -25.53 -8.88 -7.61
C LYS A 72 -24.29 -8.42 -6.83
N TRP A 73 -23.25 -9.26 -6.76
CA TRP A 73 -21.99 -8.91 -6.13
C TRP A 73 -21.28 -7.77 -6.89
N MET A 74 -21.26 -7.80 -8.22
CA MET A 74 -20.68 -6.74 -9.05
C MET A 74 -21.40 -5.40 -8.88
N THR A 75 -22.74 -5.40 -8.86
CA THR A 75 -23.51 -4.18 -8.60
C THR A 75 -23.24 -3.64 -7.19
N SER A 76 -23.17 -4.53 -6.20
CA SER A 76 -22.85 -4.15 -4.82
C SER A 76 -21.43 -3.56 -4.70
N MET A 77 -20.44 -4.13 -5.39
CA MET A 77 -19.08 -3.58 -5.43
C MET A 77 -19.04 -2.17 -6.02
N LYS A 78 -19.78 -1.94 -7.10
CA LYS A 78 -19.88 -0.61 -7.74
C LYS A 78 -20.53 0.43 -6.82
N GLU A 79 -21.57 0.04 -6.09
CA GLU A 79 -22.22 0.90 -5.10
C GLU A 79 -21.26 1.26 -3.95
N ILE A 80 -20.47 0.29 -3.47
CA ILE A 80 -19.43 0.52 -2.45
C ILE A 80 -18.36 1.49 -2.96
N GLU A 81 -17.89 1.31 -4.19
CA GLU A 81 -16.89 2.20 -4.80
C GLU A 81 -17.42 3.63 -4.94
N GLU A 82 -18.67 3.78 -5.38
CA GLU A 82 -19.30 5.10 -5.50
C GLU A 82 -19.48 5.80 -4.15
N ASP A 83 -19.90 5.08 -3.12
CA ASP A 83 -19.99 5.60 -1.75
C ASP A 83 -18.62 6.00 -1.18
N LEU A 84 -17.59 5.18 -1.42
CA LEU A 84 -16.22 5.49 -1.02
C LEU A 84 -15.71 6.76 -1.71
N ASN A 85 -15.97 6.92 -3.01
CA ASN A 85 -15.60 8.12 -3.76
C ASN A 85 -16.32 9.37 -3.24
N LYS A 86 -17.59 9.26 -2.88
CA LYS A 86 -18.34 10.37 -2.24
C LYS A 86 -17.72 10.76 -0.89
N LYS A 87 -17.35 9.77 -0.06
CA LYS A 87 -16.68 10.01 1.22
C LYS A 87 -15.30 10.66 1.04
N ILE A 88 -14.50 10.18 0.09
CA ILE A 88 -13.19 10.77 -0.24
C ILE A 88 -13.36 12.23 -0.68
N SER A 89 -14.33 12.50 -1.57
CA SER A 89 -14.64 13.86 -2.02
C SER A 89 -15.04 14.78 -0.87
N PHE A 90 -15.91 14.31 0.04
CA PHE A 90 -16.29 15.07 1.23
C PHE A 90 -15.08 15.41 2.13
N LEU A 91 -14.19 14.44 2.37
CA LEU A 91 -13.00 14.63 3.21
C LEU A 91 -11.90 15.46 2.53
N SER A 92 -11.89 15.53 1.20
CA SER A 92 -10.89 16.29 0.44
C SER A 92 -10.89 17.78 0.79
N GLY A 93 -11.97 18.33 1.32
CA GLY A 93 -12.03 19.73 1.79
C GLY A 93 -10.99 20.05 2.87
N LEU A 94 -10.51 19.05 3.64
CA LEU A 94 -9.46 19.27 4.63
C LEU A 94 -8.14 19.74 3.99
N ILE A 95 -7.77 19.21 2.83
CA ILE A 95 -6.53 19.63 2.17
C ILE A 95 -6.59 21.10 1.70
N VAL A 96 -7.80 21.62 1.42
CA VAL A 96 -8.01 23.03 1.09
C VAL A 96 -7.73 23.89 2.31
N ALA A 97 -8.21 23.48 3.50
CA ALA A 97 -7.90 24.19 4.74
C ALA A 97 -6.40 24.24 5.03
N PHE A 98 -5.63 23.22 4.66
CA PHE A 98 -4.17 23.24 4.75
C PHE A 98 -3.55 24.23 3.75
N ARG A 99 -3.88 24.11 2.47
CA ARG A 99 -3.28 24.92 1.38
C ARG A 99 -3.60 26.40 1.53
N ASP A 100 -4.83 26.72 1.89
CA ASP A 100 -5.32 28.09 2.05
C ASP A 100 -5.10 28.61 3.49
N GLN A 101 -4.52 27.79 4.38
CA GLN A 101 -4.22 28.11 5.77
C GLN A 101 -5.42 28.63 6.58
N ILE A 102 -6.61 28.10 6.28
CA ILE A 102 -7.88 28.55 6.85
C ILE A 102 -7.95 28.15 8.33
N HIS A 103 -7.97 29.15 9.22
CA HIS A 103 -8.10 28.96 10.68
C HIS A 103 -7.00 28.09 11.32
N THR A 104 -5.77 28.19 10.82
CA THR A 104 -4.61 27.54 11.44
C THR A 104 -4.33 28.09 12.84
N ASP A 105 -3.96 27.21 13.77
CA ASP A 105 -3.82 27.50 15.21
C ASP A 105 -2.53 26.94 15.82
N ILE A 106 -1.64 26.41 14.97
CA ILE A 106 -0.30 25.94 15.35
C ILE A 106 0.65 25.99 14.17
N GLN A 107 1.95 26.02 14.44
CA GLN A 107 3.01 25.92 13.43
C GLN A 107 3.85 24.65 13.62
N LEU A 108 4.29 24.04 12.51
CA LEU A 108 5.28 22.97 12.54
C LEU A 108 6.59 23.45 11.94
N LYS A 109 7.70 23.26 12.66
CA LYS A 109 9.04 23.66 12.20
C LYS A 109 9.84 22.43 11.75
N PRO A 110 10.47 22.44 10.56
CA PRO A 110 11.37 21.38 10.14
C PRO A 110 12.74 21.48 10.84
N GLY A 111 13.52 20.41 10.80
CA GLY A 111 14.83 20.33 11.47
C GLY A 111 15.97 21.08 10.79
N ASN A 112 15.82 21.45 9.52
CA ASN A 112 16.83 22.14 8.73
C ASN A 112 16.71 23.68 8.75
N ASP A 113 16.13 24.23 9.82
CA ASP A 113 15.83 25.67 9.98
C ASP A 113 15.01 26.28 8.82
N GLY A 114 14.27 25.44 8.11
CA GLY A 114 13.28 25.88 7.13
C GLY A 114 12.11 26.65 7.75
N PRO A 115 11.28 27.30 6.91
CA PRO A 115 10.12 28.04 7.37
C PRO A 115 9.13 27.11 8.08
N SER A 116 8.51 27.62 9.15
CA SER A 116 7.43 26.92 9.82
C SER A 116 6.18 26.85 8.94
N ILE A 117 5.45 25.75 9.02
CA ILE A 117 4.24 25.49 8.25
C ILE A 117 3.01 25.59 9.18
N PRO A 118 2.07 26.52 8.92
CA PRO A 118 0.82 26.63 9.68
C PRO A 118 -0.06 25.37 9.53
N SER A 119 -0.69 24.93 10.60
CA SER A 119 -1.50 23.70 10.65
C SER A 119 -2.61 23.78 11.72
N HIS A 120 -3.29 22.65 11.97
CA HIS A 120 -4.43 22.54 12.89
C HIS A 120 -4.14 21.55 14.02
N ARG A 121 -4.17 22.01 15.27
CA ARG A 121 -4.01 21.18 16.47
C ARG A 121 -4.96 19.99 16.47
N ALA A 122 -6.23 20.25 16.18
CA ALA A 122 -7.28 19.22 16.16
C ALA A 122 -7.00 18.11 15.14
N LEU A 123 -6.48 18.47 13.97
CA LEU A 123 -6.16 17.47 12.94
C LEU A 123 -4.94 16.64 13.34
N LEU A 124 -3.86 17.27 13.81
CA LEU A 124 -2.66 16.56 14.25
C LEU A 124 -2.99 15.56 15.36
N ALA A 125 -3.74 15.99 16.38
CA ALA A 125 -4.19 15.15 17.49
C ALA A 125 -5.13 14.01 17.05
N ALA A 126 -5.94 14.22 16.01
CA ALA A 126 -6.83 13.19 15.47
C ALA A 126 -6.08 12.12 14.65
N ARG A 127 -4.90 12.45 14.10
CA ARG A 127 -4.13 11.54 13.23
C ARG A 127 -2.97 10.83 13.92
N SER A 128 -2.56 11.31 15.09
CA SER A 128 -1.41 10.79 15.84
C SER A 128 -1.66 10.92 17.33
N GLU A 129 -1.51 9.80 18.04
CA GLU A 129 -1.53 9.79 19.51
C GLU A 129 -0.35 10.57 20.10
N ILE A 130 0.81 10.50 19.47
CA ILE A 130 1.99 11.24 19.90
C ILE A 130 1.77 12.75 19.77
N PHE A 131 1.21 13.25 18.65
CA PHE A 131 0.84 14.66 18.54
C PHE A 131 -0.24 15.06 19.54
N ARG A 132 -1.26 14.23 19.75
CA ARG A 132 -2.29 14.48 20.77
C ARG A 132 -1.66 14.67 22.15
N ASN A 133 -0.81 13.73 22.56
CA ASN A 133 -0.13 13.77 23.85
C ASN A 133 0.79 14.99 23.99
N MET A 134 1.53 15.36 22.94
CA MET A 134 2.32 16.59 22.93
C MET A 134 1.44 17.82 23.18
N LEU A 135 0.34 17.96 22.44
CA LEU A 135 -0.58 19.09 22.50
C LEU A 135 -1.36 19.17 23.83
N ASP A 136 -1.65 18.02 24.46
CA ASP A 136 -2.34 17.93 25.75
C ASP A 136 -1.38 18.23 26.93
N SER A 137 -0.12 17.77 26.83
CA SER A 137 0.90 17.95 27.88
C SER A 137 1.32 19.41 28.07
N ASP A 138 1.18 20.21 27.02
CA ASP A 138 1.42 21.65 26.99
C ASP A 138 0.46 22.45 27.90
N GLY A 139 -0.64 21.87 28.38
CA GLY A 139 -1.57 22.54 29.29
C GLY A 139 -1.09 22.66 30.75
N CYS A 140 -0.04 21.92 31.15
CA CYS A 140 0.29 21.74 32.57
C CYS A 140 1.54 22.47 33.08
N LYS A 141 2.45 22.99 32.22
CA LYS A 141 3.75 23.53 32.71
C LYS A 141 4.35 24.73 31.95
N ALA A 142 3.77 25.19 30.86
CA ALA A 142 4.19 26.38 30.10
C ALA A 142 2.99 26.88 29.27
N PRO A 143 2.97 28.12 28.76
CA PRO A 143 2.06 28.43 27.66
C PRO A 143 2.30 27.41 26.53
N PRO A 144 1.24 26.86 25.91
CA PRO A 144 1.39 25.91 24.81
C PRO A 144 2.34 26.53 23.78
N SER A 145 3.36 25.78 23.40
CA SER A 145 4.19 26.23 22.30
C SER A 145 3.30 26.25 21.07
N ASP A 146 3.09 27.42 20.48
CA ASP A 146 2.40 27.55 19.19
C ASP A 146 3.23 26.94 18.04
N THR A 147 4.32 26.22 18.36
CA THR A 147 5.21 25.55 17.42
C THR A 147 5.62 24.16 17.89
N ILE A 148 5.46 23.15 17.04
CA ILE A 148 6.06 21.82 17.22
C ILE A 148 7.23 21.70 16.26
N THR A 149 8.40 21.30 16.75
CA THR A 149 9.59 21.08 15.89
C THR A 149 9.74 19.59 15.59
N LEU A 150 9.90 19.24 14.31
CA LEU A 150 10.13 17.88 13.82
C LEU A 150 11.57 17.82 13.25
N PRO A 151 12.58 17.60 14.12
CA PRO A 151 13.99 17.79 13.76
C PRO A 151 14.50 16.78 12.72
N GLU A 152 13.83 15.64 12.56
CA GLU A 152 14.20 14.60 11.60
C GLU A 152 13.69 14.85 10.18
N LEU A 153 12.80 15.82 9.99
CA LEU A 153 12.22 16.14 8.68
C LEU A 153 12.75 17.47 8.15
N ASN A 154 13.14 17.48 6.88
CA ASN A 154 13.34 18.72 6.15
C ASN A 154 12.01 19.35 5.71
N THR A 155 12.05 20.55 5.16
CA THR A 155 10.85 21.29 4.73
C THR A 155 9.94 20.50 3.78
N GLU A 156 10.49 19.84 2.77
CA GLU A 156 9.71 19.10 1.76
C GLU A 156 9.10 17.82 2.34
N GLU A 157 9.83 17.14 3.22
CA GLU A 157 9.35 15.96 3.93
C GLU A 157 8.25 16.31 4.92
N LEU A 158 8.38 17.43 5.64
CA LEU A 158 7.37 17.95 6.55
C LEU A 158 6.10 18.34 5.79
N GLU A 159 6.24 19.02 4.64
CA GLU A 159 5.11 19.34 3.77
C GLU A 159 4.42 18.08 3.26
N SER A 160 5.19 17.06 2.87
CA SER A 160 4.64 15.76 2.43
C SER A 160 3.93 15.03 3.57
N LEU A 161 4.48 15.04 4.79
CA LEU A 161 3.82 14.49 5.97
C LEU A 161 2.48 15.19 6.21
N LEU A 162 2.46 16.52 6.22
CA LEU A 162 1.25 17.31 6.42
C LEU A 162 0.22 17.05 5.31
N GLU A 163 0.61 17.08 4.03
CA GLU A 163 -0.30 16.75 2.94
C GLU A 163 -0.95 15.37 3.12
N PHE A 164 -0.19 14.38 3.58
CA PHE A 164 -0.73 13.06 3.92
C PHE A 164 -1.71 13.10 5.10
N LEU A 165 -1.40 13.82 6.18
CA LEU A 165 -2.28 13.90 7.36
C LEU A 165 -3.65 14.52 7.03
N TYR A 166 -3.69 15.47 6.09
CA TYR A 166 -4.91 16.13 5.66
C TYR A 166 -5.70 15.33 4.62
N SER A 167 -5.03 14.70 3.65
CA SER A 167 -5.69 14.05 2.53
C SER A 167 -5.78 12.52 2.62
N GLY A 168 -4.94 11.89 3.46
CA GLY A 168 -4.75 10.45 3.51
C GLY A 168 -4.05 9.86 2.28
N ASN A 169 -3.45 10.70 1.43
CA ASN A 169 -2.80 10.26 0.20
C ASN A 169 -1.60 11.14 -0.15
N LEU A 170 -0.70 10.62 -1.00
CA LEU A 170 0.40 11.37 -1.57
C LEU A 170 0.59 11.00 -3.04
N GLY A 171 1.01 11.96 -3.86
CA GLY A 171 1.43 11.69 -5.22
C GLY A 171 2.66 10.78 -5.24
N TRP A 172 2.76 9.93 -6.27
CA TRP A 172 3.84 8.95 -6.40
C TRP A 172 5.23 9.59 -6.36
N ASP A 173 5.42 10.74 -7.00
CA ASP A 173 6.71 11.44 -7.04
C ASP A 173 7.18 11.87 -5.63
N LYS A 174 6.26 12.40 -4.81
CA LYS A 174 6.56 12.81 -3.42
C LYS A 174 6.81 11.59 -2.55
N LEU A 175 6.00 10.55 -2.71
CA LEU A 175 6.14 9.31 -1.95
C LEU A 175 7.49 8.65 -2.23
N GLU A 176 7.84 8.46 -3.51
CA GLU A 176 9.12 7.88 -3.91
C GLU A 176 10.31 8.64 -3.33
N LYS A 177 10.27 9.97 -3.43
CA LYS A 177 11.34 10.85 -2.95
C LYS A 177 11.53 10.79 -1.44
N HIS A 178 10.44 10.63 -0.68
CA HIS A 178 10.45 10.80 0.79
C HIS A 178 10.03 9.55 1.57
N VAL A 179 9.89 8.38 0.94
CA VAL A 179 9.28 7.19 1.57
C VAL A 179 9.95 6.78 2.87
N TYR A 180 11.28 6.82 2.95
CA TYR A 180 12.02 6.39 4.14
C TYR A 180 11.82 7.36 5.30
N SER A 181 11.97 8.66 5.06
CA SER A 181 11.75 9.71 6.06
C SER A 181 10.30 9.71 6.55
N LEU A 182 9.33 9.55 5.64
CA LEU A 182 7.92 9.44 5.99
C LEU A 182 7.61 8.16 6.78
N PHE A 183 8.25 7.03 6.47
CA PHE A 183 8.08 5.80 7.23
C PHE A 183 8.65 5.91 8.65
N LEU A 184 9.85 6.51 8.81
CA LEU A 184 10.44 6.79 10.11
C LEU A 184 9.58 7.76 10.93
N ALA A 185 9.05 8.81 10.31
CA ALA A 185 8.13 9.73 10.96
C ALA A 185 6.81 9.04 11.35
N ALA A 186 6.27 8.19 10.48
CA ALA A 186 5.05 7.43 10.76
C ALA A 186 5.22 6.54 11.99
N ASP A 187 6.37 5.88 12.14
CA ASP A 187 6.70 5.06 13.30
C ASP A 187 6.85 5.94 14.56
N LYS A 188 7.63 7.02 14.48
CA LYS A 188 7.89 7.94 15.60
C LYS A 188 6.64 8.63 16.13
N TYR A 189 5.74 9.05 15.24
CA TYR A 189 4.50 9.74 15.58
C TYR A 189 3.29 8.79 15.63
N GLU A 190 3.49 7.47 15.56
CA GLU A 190 2.42 6.46 15.60
C GLU A 190 1.28 6.70 14.60
N ILE A 191 1.62 7.04 13.36
CA ILE A 191 0.69 7.23 12.25
C ILE A 191 0.59 5.91 11.46
N THR A 192 -0.10 4.92 12.02
CA THR A 192 -0.16 3.54 11.48
C THR A 192 -0.55 3.49 9.99
N TYR A 193 -1.48 4.36 9.56
CA TYR A 193 -1.92 4.37 8.17
C TYR A 193 -0.81 4.82 7.20
N LEU A 194 -0.01 5.82 7.57
CA LEU A 194 1.15 6.25 6.78
C LEU A 194 2.22 5.16 6.75
N GLN A 195 2.44 4.48 7.88
CA GLN A 195 3.42 3.39 7.97
C GLN A 195 3.08 2.27 6.97
N HIS A 196 1.82 1.81 6.94
CA HIS A 196 1.36 0.83 5.97
C HIS A 196 1.34 1.35 4.52
N PHE A 197 1.13 2.65 4.32
CA PHE A 197 1.16 3.28 3.01
C PHE A 197 2.58 3.22 2.41
N CYS A 198 3.58 3.63 3.19
CA CYS A 198 5.00 3.56 2.84
C CYS A 198 5.48 2.10 2.70
N GLU A 199 5.06 1.19 3.58
CA GLU A 199 5.41 -0.24 3.50
C GLU A 199 4.93 -0.87 2.20
N ARG A 200 3.68 -0.64 1.80
CA ARG A 200 3.15 -1.13 0.52
C ARG A 200 3.95 -0.60 -0.67
N TYR A 201 4.32 0.68 -0.64
CA TYR A 201 5.18 1.26 -1.67
C TYR A 201 6.52 0.53 -1.73
N MET A 202 7.24 0.44 -0.60
CA MET A 202 8.57 -0.20 -0.53
C MET A 202 8.54 -1.66 -0.99
N LEU A 203 7.48 -2.41 -0.67
CA LEU A 203 7.30 -3.78 -1.14
C LEU A 203 7.05 -3.85 -2.65
N SER A 204 6.27 -2.92 -3.20
CA SER A 204 5.97 -2.89 -4.64
C SER A 204 7.15 -2.42 -5.49
N SER A 205 8.04 -1.60 -4.93
CA SER A 205 9.21 -1.05 -5.61
C SER A 205 10.52 -1.76 -5.25
N LEU A 206 10.47 -2.83 -4.44
CA LEU A 206 11.64 -3.55 -3.93
C LEU A 206 12.55 -4.05 -5.06
N ASN A 207 13.81 -3.62 -5.05
CA ASN A 207 14.83 -4.02 -6.01
C ASN A 207 16.26 -3.88 -5.43
N ALA A 208 17.27 -4.31 -6.17
CA ALA A 208 18.67 -4.30 -5.71
C ALA A 208 19.21 -2.89 -5.37
N SER A 209 18.64 -1.84 -5.98
CA SER A 209 19.06 -0.47 -5.73
C SER A 209 18.51 0.13 -4.44
N ASN A 210 17.45 -0.43 -3.85
CA ASN A 210 16.79 0.16 -2.68
C ASN A 210 16.67 -0.77 -1.47
N VAL A 211 16.98 -2.06 -1.63
CA VAL A 211 16.81 -3.06 -0.56
C VAL A 211 17.68 -2.79 0.67
N LEU A 212 18.85 -2.18 0.52
CA LEU A 212 19.73 -1.85 1.65
C LEU A 212 19.12 -0.73 2.51
N GLU A 213 18.55 0.30 1.87
CA GLU A 213 17.83 1.37 2.54
C GLU A 213 16.54 0.85 3.21
N ILE A 214 15.80 -0.05 2.56
CA ILE A 214 14.64 -0.73 3.16
C ILE A 214 15.05 -1.57 4.38
N LEU A 215 16.17 -2.29 4.29
CA LEU A 215 16.69 -3.08 5.41
C LEU A 215 17.09 -2.19 6.60
N GLU A 216 17.77 -1.07 6.34
CA GLU A 216 18.14 -0.11 7.39
C GLU A 216 16.89 0.47 8.05
N THR A 217 15.94 0.96 7.24
CA THR A 217 14.73 1.62 7.75
C THR A 217 13.84 0.65 8.54
N SER A 218 13.68 -0.59 8.05
CA SER A 218 12.91 -1.62 8.76
C SER A 218 13.55 -2.06 10.08
N ASP A 219 14.88 -2.02 10.18
CA ASP A 219 15.59 -2.27 11.44
C ASP A 219 15.35 -1.16 12.46
N VAL A 220 15.44 0.11 12.04
CA VAL A 220 15.20 1.27 12.89
C VAL A 220 13.78 1.25 13.48
N CYS A 221 12.77 1.01 12.64
CA CYS A 221 11.37 0.91 13.09
C CYS A 221 11.02 -0.44 13.73
N SER A 222 11.98 -1.34 13.91
CA SER A 222 11.74 -2.70 14.42
C SER A 222 10.65 -3.48 13.65
N ASN A 223 10.41 -3.16 12.37
CA ASN A 223 9.46 -3.87 11.52
C ASN A 223 10.08 -5.19 11.04
N LYS A 224 9.81 -6.26 11.79
CA LYS A 224 10.36 -7.60 11.55
C LYS A 224 9.94 -8.18 10.19
N ALA A 225 8.70 -7.95 9.76
CA ALA A 225 8.19 -8.51 8.51
C ALA A 225 8.90 -7.90 7.30
N LEU A 226 8.97 -6.57 7.23
CA LEU A 226 9.66 -5.87 6.15
C LEU A 226 11.16 -6.19 6.14
N LYS A 227 11.77 -6.29 7.33
CA LYS A 227 13.16 -6.66 7.50
C LYS A 227 13.47 -8.07 6.98
N GLU A 228 12.61 -9.05 7.29
CA GLU A 228 12.75 -10.42 6.80
C GLU A 228 12.61 -10.48 5.28
N ILE A 229 11.66 -9.75 4.70
CA ILE A 229 11.50 -9.65 3.24
C ILE A 229 12.75 -9.05 2.59
N ALA A 230 13.30 -7.97 3.15
CA ALA A 230 14.53 -7.35 2.66
C ALA A 230 15.72 -8.30 2.74
N LEU A 231 15.92 -8.99 3.87
CA LEU A 231 16.98 -10.00 4.04
C LEU A 231 16.84 -11.14 3.03
N ASN A 232 15.63 -11.67 2.84
CA ASN A 232 15.37 -12.73 1.87
C ASN A 232 15.66 -12.28 0.43
N PHE A 233 15.31 -11.04 0.08
CA PHE A 233 15.66 -10.46 -1.21
C PHE A 233 17.17 -10.34 -1.38
N ILE A 234 17.89 -9.87 -0.36
CA ILE A 234 19.35 -9.75 -0.39
C ILE A 234 20.00 -11.12 -0.59
N VAL A 235 19.60 -12.13 0.18
CA VAL A 235 20.16 -13.48 0.07
C VAL A 235 19.96 -14.07 -1.33
N ARG A 236 18.83 -13.79 -1.99
CA ARG A 236 18.56 -14.24 -3.36
C ARG A 236 19.39 -13.53 -4.43
N ASN A 237 19.86 -12.32 -4.15
CA ASN A 237 20.65 -11.48 -5.07
C ASN A 237 21.99 -11.08 -4.43
N MET A 238 22.57 -12.00 -3.64
CA MET A 238 23.66 -11.69 -2.71
C MET A 238 24.91 -11.18 -3.43
N GLU A 239 25.27 -11.80 -4.56
CA GLU A 239 26.44 -11.42 -5.34
C GLU A 239 26.32 -9.98 -5.84
N ASP A 240 25.22 -9.63 -6.51
CA ASP A 240 25.00 -8.29 -7.04
C ASP A 240 25.00 -7.22 -5.95
N ILE A 241 24.42 -7.53 -4.78
CA ILE A 241 24.28 -6.56 -3.69
C ILE A 241 25.59 -6.38 -2.94
N VAL A 242 26.26 -7.45 -2.51
CA VAL A 242 27.47 -7.37 -1.68
C VAL A 242 28.64 -6.75 -2.41
N PHE A 243 28.74 -6.95 -3.73
CA PHE A 243 29.77 -6.33 -4.57
C PHE A 243 29.37 -4.96 -5.12
N SER A 244 28.21 -4.42 -4.73
CA SER A 244 27.79 -3.09 -5.17
C SER A 244 28.49 -1.97 -4.38
N PRO A 245 28.74 -0.80 -5.00
CA PRO A 245 29.26 0.37 -4.28
C PRO A 245 28.38 0.82 -3.10
N LYS A 246 27.06 0.57 -3.19
CA LYS A 246 26.13 0.87 -2.09
C LYS A 246 26.42 0.02 -0.85
N TYR A 247 26.81 -1.24 -1.04
CA TYR A 247 27.13 -2.11 0.08
C TYR A 247 28.43 -1.74 0.78
N GLU A 248 29.42 -1.22 0.03
CA GLU A 248 30.67 -0.70 0.60
C GLU A 248 30.43 0.47 1.58
N ILE A 249 29.39 1.28 1.33
CA ILE A 249 28.98 2.37 2.24
C ILE A 249 28.10 1.83 3.37
N PHE A 250 27.19 0.90 3.05
CA PHE A 250 26.25 0.32 4.00
C PHE A 250 26.93 -0.51 5.10
N ALA A 251 27.88 -1.37 4.76
CA ALA A 251 28.43 -2.35 5.69
C ALA A 251 29.20 -1.71 6.87
N PRO A 252 30.06 -0.68 6.66
CA PRO A 252 30.71 0.02 7.77
C PRO A 252 29.74 0.81 8.64
N LYS A 253 28.70 1.40 8.04
CA LYS A 253 27.66 2.16 8.75
C LYS A 253 26.77 1.25 9.61
N ASN A 254 26.52 0.02 9.12
CA ASN A 254 25.57 -0.92 9.71
C ASN A 254 26.21 -2.31 9.95
N PRO A 255 27.22 -2.43 10.83
CA PRO A 255 27.94 -3.70 11.02
C PRO A 255 27.03 -4.83 11.55
N HIS A 256 26.02 -4.50 12.36
CA HIS A 256 25.05 -5.48 12.85
C HIS A 256 24.13 -6.01 11.74
N LEU A 257 23.78 -5.18 10.75
CA LEU A 257 23.01 -5.62 9.58
C LEU A 257 23.88 -6.47 8.65
N GLY A 258 25.14 -6.10 8.43
CA GLY A 258 26.10 -6.93 7.68
C GLY A 258 26.25 -8.34 8.26
N LEU A 259 26.32 -8.44 9.59
CA LEU A 259 26.33 -9.73 10.29
C LEU A 259 25.02 -10.51 10.08
N GLN A 260 23.87 -9.84 10.13
CA GLN A 260 22.57 -10.47 9.91
C GLN A 260 22.42 -10.98 8.47
N ILE A 261 22.85 -10.21 7.48
CA ILE A 261 22.89 -10.63 6.07
C ILE A 261 23.75 -11.88 5.92
N THR A 262 24.95 -11.88 6.49
CA THR A 262 25.88 -13.03 6.42
C THR A 262 25.27 -14.28 7.08
N ARG A 263 24.64 -14.12 8.24
CA ARG A 263 23.93 -15.23 8.92
C ARG A 263 22.77 -15.75 8.08
N ALA A 264 21.94 -14.86 7.52
CA ALA A 264 20.81 -15.24 6.68
C ALA A 264 21.28 -16.04 5.45
N PHE A 265 22.34 -15.58 4.79
CA PHE A 265 22.94 -16.26 3.65
C PHE A 265 23.46 -17.67 3.99
N LEU A 266 24.18 -17.81 5.11
CA LEU A 266 24.69 -19.11 5.55
C LEU A 266 23.56 -20.09 5.94
N MET A 267 22.48 -19.58 6.53
CA MET A 267 21.30 -20.39 6.87
C MET A 267 20.55 -20.86 5.62
N ASP A 268 20.39 -20.00 4.62
CA ASP A 268 19.81 -20.39 3.33
C ASP A 268 20.67 -21.45 2.61
N ALA A 269 21.99 -21.25 2.56
CA ALA A 269 22.92 -22.21 1.98
C ALA A 269 22.90 -23.57 2.71
N LYS A 270 22.77 -23.57 4.04
CA LYS A 270 22.59 -24.79 4.84
C LYS A 270 21.27 -25.49 4.50
N THR A 271 20.18 -24.72 4.36
CA THR A 271 18.84 -25.23 4.05
C THR A 271 18.79 -25.87 2.66
N LYS A 272 19.38 -25.24 1.64
CA LYS A 272 19.50 -25.81 0.29
C LYS A 272 20.23 -27.15 0.27
N ARG A 273 21.38 -27.23 0.98
CA ARG A 273 22.13 -28.50 1.13
C ARG A 273 21.30 -29.61 1.78
N ILE A 274 20.51 -29.30 2.81
CA ILE A 274 19.63 -30.28 3.48
C ILE A 274 18.53 -30.76 2.52
N ASN A 275 18.00 -29.86 1.70
CA ASN A 275 16.90 -30.13 0.79
C ASN A 275 17.34 -30.77 -0.55
N GLY A 276 18.64 -30.99 -0.76
CA GLY A 276 19.16 -31.63 -1.97
C GLY A 276 19.03 -30.78 -3.24
N VAL A 277 18.94 -29.45 -3.08
CA VAL A 277 18.91 -28.46 -4.17
C VAL A 277 20.25 -27.76 -4.27
#